data_AF-A0A9R0V2V9-F1
#
_entry.id   AF-A0A9R0V2V9-F1
#
_cell.length_a   1.000
_cell.length_b   1.000
_cell.length_c   1.000
_cell.angle_alpha   90.00
_cell.angle_beta   90.00
_cell.angle_gamma   90.00
#
_symmetry.space_group_name_H-M   'P 1'
#
loop_
_entity.id
_entity.type
_entity.pdbx_description
1 polymer ?
#
loop_
_entity_poly.entity_id
_entity_poly.type
_entity_poly.pdbx_seq_one_letter_code
_entity_poly.pdbx_strand_id
1 'polypeptide(L)'
;MLHSACIDEKGTVFMFGQKTEKVVLGRSNDAPRPSAVEEIQFSEEVACGGYHTCAVTDRGDLYSWGSNENGCLGLGGTGMVRFPEVVRSSLFKLPVSKVSCGWKHTAAISGEDIYTWGWGGANGTFFEEGHSSGGQLGHGNDVDYCEPMMVELGKNASAVHVSCGFNHTGAILEYAEN
;
A
#
# COMPACT_ATOMS: atom_id res chain seq x y z
N MET A 1 -1.33 13.90 1.16
CA MET A 1 -2.64 13.83 1.81
C MET A 1 -2.35 13.53 3.26
N LEU A 2 -2.65 14.44 4.18
CA LEU A 2 -2.44 14.14 5.60
C LEU A 2 -3.71 13.48 6.13
N HIS A 3 -3.80 12.17 5.92
CA HIS A 3 -4.94 11.38 6.36
C HIS A 3 -4.53 10.32 7.37
N SER A 4 -5.52 9.87 8.12
CA SER A 4 -5.42 8.79 9.08
C SER A 4 -6.61 7.87 8.90
N ALA A 5 -6.41 6.61 9.26
CA ALA A 5 -7.45 5.60 9.23
C ALA A 5 -7.45 4.79 10.53
N CYS A 6 -8.60 4.22 10.86
CA CYS A 6 -8.74 3.19 11.88
C CYS A 6 -9.84 2.20 11.50
N ILE A 7 -9.86 1.06 12.18
CA ILE A 7 -10.86 0.01 12.01
C ILE A 7 -11.54 -0.24 13.36
N ASP A 8 -12.86 -0.47 13.37
CA ASP A 8 -13.60 -0.91 14.55
C ASP A 8 -13.69 -2.45 14.66
N GLU A 9 -14.31 -2.95 15.74
CA GLU A 9 -14.46 -4.39 15.98
C GLU A 9 -15.35 -5.13 14.96
N LYS A 10 -16.06 -4.39 14.10
CA LYS A 10 -16.91 -4.94 13.03
C LYS A 10 -16.18 -4.97 11.69
N GLY A 11 -14.95 -4.48 11.64
CA GLY A 11 -14.18 -4.34 10.42
C GLY A 11 -14.61 -3.15 9.57
N THR A 12 -15.25 -2.14 10.16
CA THR A 12 -15.60 -0.88 9.46
C THR A 12 -14.37 0.02 9.41
N VAL A 13 -13.95 0.44 8.21
CA VAL A 13 -12.86 1.41 8.05
C VAL A 13 -13.38 2.83 8.23
N PHE A 14 -12.67 3.62 9.02
CA PHE A 14 -12.93 5.05 9.17
C PHE A 14 -11.73 5.87 8.71
N MET A 15 -12.01 7.00 8.06
CA MET A 15 -11.02 7.93 7.54
C MET A 15 -11.21 9.32 8.14
N PHE A 16 -10.11 9.99 8.48
CA PHE A 16 -10.12 11.37 8.99
C PHE A 16 -8.80 12.10 8.68
N GLY A 17 -8.75 13.41 8.91
CA GLY A 17 -7.58 14.25 8.66
C GLY A 17 -7.77 15.28 7.55
N GLN A 18 -6.70 15.99 7.20
CA GLN A 18 -6.71 17.12 6.29
C GLN A 18 -6.70 16.65 4.82
N LYS A 19 -7.75 16.97 4.06
CA LYS A 19 -7.77 16.76 2.61
C LYS A 19 -7.42 18.01 1.85
N THR A 20 -6.34 17.96 1.08
CA THR A 20 -6.12 18.83 -0.08
C THR A 20 -7.06 18.37 -1.21
N GLU A 21 -8.26 18.97 -1.31
CA GLU A 21 -9.25 19.03 -2.42
C GLU A 21 -9.51 17.85 -3.39
N LYS A 22 -8.82 16.70 -3.33
CA LYS A 22 -8.87 15.69 -4.40
C LYS A 22 -9.29 14.29 -3.98
N VAL A 23 -9.34 13.94 -2.69
CA VAL A 23 -8.97 12.54 -2.39
C VAL A 23 -10.02 11.56 -1.85
N VAL A 24 -11.14 11.89 -1.19
CA VAL A 24 -12.00 10.77 -0.70
C VAL A 24 -13.50 11.11 -0.69
N LEU A 25 -14.31 10.18 -1.24
CA LEU A 25 -15.76 9.96 -1.02
C LEU A 25 -16.78 11.05 -1.41
N GLY A 26 -16.42 12.04 -2.23
CA GLY A 26 -17.40 12.96 -2.83
C GLY A 26 -18.17 13.87 -1.86
N ARG A 27 -17.82 13.89 -0.56
CA ARG A 27 -18.39 14.82 0.43
C ARG A 27 -17.41 15.96 0.71
N SER A 28 -17.80 17.18 0.34
CA SER A 28 -17.07 18.41 0.63
C SER A 28 -17.29 18.83 2.08
N ASN A 29 -16.27 18.67 2.92
CA ASN A 29 -15.91 19.50 4.08
C ASN A 29 -14.85 18.75 4.89
N ASP A 30 -13.99 19.49 5.59
CA ASP A 30 -13.03 18.93 6.55
C ASP A 30 -13.73 17.90 7.45
N ALA A 31 -13.15 16.71 7.55
CA ALA A 31 -13.61 15.68 8.47
C ALA A 31 -12.56 15.54 9.59
N PRO A 32 -12.52 16.47 10.57
CA PRO A 32 -11.74 16.26 11.79
C PRO A 32 -12.29 15.08 12.61
N ARG A 33 -13.43 14.52 12.19
CA ARG A 33 -14.07 13.35 12.79
C ARG A 33 -13.97 12.15 11.84
N PRO A 34 -13.74 10.94 12.38
CA PRO A 34 -13.79 9.70 11.61
C PRO A 34 -15.08 9.58 10.80
N SER A 35 -14.95 9.28 9.51
CA SER A 35 -16.07 9.02 8.59
C SER A 35 -15.94 7.59 8.05
N ALA A 36 -17.02 6.82 8.11
CA ALA A 36 -17.03 5.44 7.64
C ALA A 36 -16.85 5.36 6.12
N VAL A 37 -16.10 4.35 5.68
CA VAL A 37 -16.00 3.90 4.29
C VAL A 37 -16.93 2.72 4.13
N GLU A 38 -18.15 2.96 3.64
CA GLU A 38 -19.23 1.94 3.63
C GLU A 38 -19.05 0.89 2.53
N GLU A 39 -18.19 1.17 1.54
CA GLU A 39 -17.92 0.32 0.38
C GLU A 39 -17.09 -0.92 0.72
N ILE A 40 -16.41 -0.93 1.87
CA ILE A 40 -15.62 -2.05 2.38
C ILE A 40 -16.11 -2.46 3.77
N GLN A 41 -16.26 -3.75 3.99
CA GLN A 41 -16.73 -4.32 5.25
C GLN A 41 -15.79 -5.44 5.67
N PHE A 42 -15.80 -5.78 6.96
CA PHE A 42 -15.01 -6.87 7.52
C PHE A 42 -13.49 -6.71 7.26
N SER A 43 -12.97 -5.48 7.34
CA SER A 43 -11.53 -5.21 7.23
C SER A 43 -10.79 -5.60 8.51
N GLU A 44 -9.59 -6.17 8.36
CA GLU A 44 -8.69 -6.53 9.47
C GLU A 44 -7.41 -5.68 9.49
N GLU A 45 -6.98 -5.15 8.34
CA GLU A 45 -5.80 -4.30 8.22
C GLU A 45 -6.12 -3.03 7.41
N VAL A 46 -5.52 -1.90 7.80
CA VAL A 46 -5.57 -0.65 7.05
C VAL A 46 -4.21 0.02 7.08
N ALA A 47 -3.76 0.53 5.94
CA ALA A 47 -2.50 1.25 5.81
C ALA A 47 -2.71 2.57 5.07
N CYS A 48 -2.09 3.63 5.58
CA CYS A 48 -2.13 4.97 5.03
C CYS A 48 -0.75 5.32 4.44
N GLY A 49 -0.70 5.59 3.14
CA GLY A 49 0.48 6.10 2.47
C GLY A 49 0.48 7.63 2.38
N GLY A 50 1.41 8.19 1.61
CA GLY A 50 1.48 9.64 1.39
C GLY A 50 0.21 10.22 0.77
N TYR A 51 -0.38 9.51 -0.19
CA TYR A 51 -1.55 9.96 -0.93
C TYR A 51 -2.54 8.84 -1.30
N HIS A 52 -2.34 7.63 -0.80
CA HIS A 52 -3.22 6.48 -1.02
C HIS A 52 -3.49 5.75 0.29
N THR A 53 -4.49 4.89 0.26
CA THR A 53 -4.88 4.05 1.39
C THR A 53 -5.13 2.64 0.86
N CYS A 54 -4.74 1.65 1.66
CA CYS A 54 -5.07 0.26 1.43
C CYS A 54 -5.82 -0.33 2.63
N ALA A 55 -6.69 -1.30 2.37
CA ALA A 55 -7.34 -2.09 3.39
C ALA A 55 -7.37 -3.57 2.96
N VAL A 56 -7.32 -4.47 3.94
CA VAL A 56 -7.40 -5.92 3.71
C VAL A 56 -8.58 -6.46 4.48
N THR A 57 -9.44 -7.25 3.81
CA THR A 57 -10.58 -7.91 4.44
C THR A 57 -10.18 -9.17 5.21
N ASP A 58 -11.09 -9.69 6.03
CA ASP A 58 -11.00 -11.00 6.70
C ASP A 58 -10.83 -12.19 5.73
N ARG A 59 -11.20 -11.99 4.46
CA ARG A 59 -10.99 -12.94 3.35
C ARG A 59 -9.65 -12.75 2.64
N GLY A 60 -8.89 -11.73 3.03
CA GLY A 60 -7.62 -11.34 2.42
C GLY A 60 -7.74 -10.66 1.06
N ASP A 61 -8.89 -10.05 0.77
CA ASP A 61 -9.04 -9.17 -0.40
C ASP A 61 -8.38 -7.83 -0.11
N LEU A 62 -7.42 -7.44 -0.94
CA LEU A 62 -6.74 -6.15 -0.86
C LEU A 62 -7.52 -5.09 -1.66
N TYR A 63 -7.89 -4.00 -1.00
CA TYR A 63 -8.47 -2.81 -1.60
C TYR A 63 -7.46 -1.66 -1.57
N SER A 64 -7.48 -0.82 -2.60
CA SER A 64 -6.68 0.41 -2.68
C SER A 64 -7.47 1.58 -3.26
N TRP A 65 -7.20 2.78 -2.77
CA TRP A 65 -7.78 4.02 -3.31
C TRP A 65 -6.92 5.25 -2.97
N GLY A 66 -7.21 6.36 -3.64
CA GLY A 66 -6.51 7.63 -3.50
C GLY A 66 -5.72 8.00 -4.76
N SER A 67 -4.64 8.75 -4.59
CA SER A 67 -3.70 9.05 -5.68
C SER A 67 -3.00 7.78 -6.13
N ASN A 68 -2.76 7.68 -7.44
CA ASN A 68 -2.11 6.54 -8.06
C ASN A 68 -0.89 6.97 -8.88
N GLU A 69 -0.26 8.07 -8.49
CA GLU A 69 1.02 8.46 -9.07
C GLU A 69 2.01 7.30 -8.96
N ASN A 70 2.70 6.99 -10.07
CA ASN A 70 3.64 5.87 -10.18
C ASN A 70 3.02 4.47 -9.97
N GLY A 71 1.69 4.35 -9.93
CA GLY A 71 1.02 3.06 -9.85
C GLY A 71 0.92 2.46 -8.45
N CYS A 72 1.07 3.27 -7.39
CA CYS A 72 1.04 2.80 -5.99
C CYS A 72 -0.27 2.11 -5.55
N LEU A 73 -1.35 2.21 -6.33
CA LEU A 73 -2.58 1.45 -6.06
C LEU A 73 -2.51 -0.01 -6.55
N GLY A 74 -1.60 -0.36 -7.45
CA GLY A 74 -1.43 -1.73 -7.94
C GLY A 74 -2.49 -2.17 -8.95
N LEU A 75 -3.24 -1.23 -9.53
CA LEU A 75 -4.40 -1.48 -10.41
C LEU A 75 -4.03 -1.51 -11.91
N GLY A 76 -2.75 -1.63 -12.26
CA GLY A 76 -2.30 -1.70 -13.67
C GLY A 76 -2.28 -0.37 -14.41
N GLY A 77 -2.42 0.76 -13.70
CA GLY A 77 -2.35 2.09 -14.27
C GLY A 77 -1.96 3.15 -13.24
N THR A 78 -1.96 4.42 -13.64
CA THR A 78 -1.55 5.57 -12.80
C THR A 78 -2.69 6.56 -12.53
N GLY A 79 -3.91 6.21 -12.89
CA GLY A 79 -5.10 7.05 -12.67
C GLY A 79 -5.56 7.03 -11.22
N MET A 80 -5.92 8.21 -10.69
CA MET A 80 -6.48 8.35 -9.34
C MET A 80 -7.81 7.59 -9.19
N VAL A 81 -8.00 6.94 -8.05
CA VAL A 81 -9.21 6.19 -7.72
C VAL A 81 -9.84 6.79 -6.46
N ARG A 82 -11.14 7.11 -6.51
CA ARG A 82 -11.83 7.86 -5.42
C ARG A 82 -12.49 6.98 -4.37
N PHE A 83 -12.74 5.72 -4.70
CA PHE A 83 -13.45 4.74 -3.89
C PHE A 83 -12.62 3.46 -3.81
N PRO A 84 -12.71 2.67 -2.72
CA PRO A 84 -11.97 1.42 -2.63
C PRO A 84 -12.19 0.53 -3.86
N GLU A 85 -11.08 0.15 -4.51
CA GLU A 85 -11.09 -0.79 -5.63
C GLU A 85 -10.22 -2.01 -5.27
N VAL A 86 -10.70 -3.19 -5.63
CA VAL A 86 -9.98 -4.44 -5.33
C VAL A 86 -8.78 -4.62 -6.24
N VAL A 87 -7.61 -4.83 -5.64
CA VAL A 87 -6.33 -5.08 -6.32
C VAL A 87 -6.29 -6.54 -6.76
N ARG A 88 -6.63 -6.79 -8.02
CA ARG A 88 -6.55 -8.13 -8.61
C ARG A 88 -5.18 -8.33 -9.22
N SER A 89 -4.35 -9.17 -8.61
CA SER A 89 -3.10 -9.65 -9.20
C SER A 89 -3.11 -11.16 -9.33
N SER A 90 -2.69 -11.65 -10.50
CA SER A 90 -2.49 -13.08 -10.72
C SER A 90 -1.30 -13.64 -9.91
N LEU A 91 -0.46 -12.76 -9.35
CA LEU A 91 0.68 -13.15 -8.52
C LEU A 91 0.29 -13.44 -7.07
N PHE A 92 -0.81 -12.89 -6.56
CA PHE A 92 -1.35 -13.27 -5.26
C PHE A 92 -1.93 -14.69 -5.36
N LYS A 93 -1.13 -15.68 -4.94
CA LYS A 93 -1.55 -17.08 -4.92
C LYS A 93 -2.34 -17.43 -3.66
N LEU A 94 -2.19 -16.61 -2.63
CA LEU A 94 -2.82 -16.76 -1.33
C LEU A 94 -3.48 -15.44 -0.91
N PRO A 95 -4.40 -15.48 0.07
CA PRO A 95 -4.99 -14.27 0.61
C PRO A 95 -3.93 -13.30 1.16
N VAL A 96 -4.15 -12.00 0.97
CA VAL A 96 -3.30 -10.96 1.54
C VAL A 96 -3.54 -10.91 3.05
N SER A 97 -2.49 -10.84 3.86
CA SER A 97 -2.56 -10.86 5.33
C SER A 97 -2.01 -9.61 5.99
N LYS A 98 -1.10 -8.90 5.31
CA LYS A 98 -0.49 -7.64 5.79
C LYS A 98 -0.35 -6.68 4.63
N VAL A 99 -0.51 -5.39 4.92
CA VAL A 99 -0.26 -4.31 3.96
C VAL A 99 0.43 -3.14 4.67
N SER A 100 1.33 -2.49 3.96
CA SER A 100 1.94 -1.25 4.40
C SER A 100 2.11 -0.30 3.22
N CYS A 101 1.89 0.99 3.48
CA CYS A 101 1.88 2.03 2.46
C CYS A 101 2.98 3.06 2.78
N GLY A 102 3.89 3.29 1.84
CA GLY A 102 4.91 4.33 1.93
C GLY A 102 4.44 5.64 1.33
N TRP A 103 5.39 6.51 0.93
CA TRP A 103 5.03 7.78 0.29
C TRP A 103 4.31 7.58 -1.05
N LYS A 104 4.93 6.79 -1.94
CA LYS A 104 4.47 6.49 -3.31
C LYS A 104 4.63 5.02 -3.69
N HIS A 105 4.72 4.13 -2.72
CA HIS A 105 4.81 2.69 -2.94
C HIS A 105 3.98 1.95 -1.90
N THR A 106 3.69 0.71 -2.20
CA THR A 106 2.92 -0.20 -1.33
C THR A 106 3.64 -1.52 -1.27
N ALA A 107 3.60 -2.13 -0.09
CA ALA A 107 4.07 -3.49 0.13
C ALA A 107 2.96 -4.30 0.79
N ALA A 108 2.85 -5.57 0.42
CA ALA A 108 1.90 -6.50 1.00
C ALA A 108 2.50 -7.88 1.16
N ILE A 109 1.96 -8.65 2.10
CA ILE A 109 2.27 -10.06 2.29
C ILE A 109 1.05 -10.87 1.85
N SER A 110 1.25 -11.81 0.94
CA SER A 110 0.24 -12.80 0.55
C SER A 110 0.85 -14.20 0.78
N GLY A 111 0.28 -14.95 1.72
CA GLY A 111 0.92 -16.17 2.21
C GLY A 111 2.22 -15.85 2.95
N GLU A 112 3.35 -16.29 2.40
CA GLU A 112 4.70 -16.09 2.95
C GLU A 112 5.54 -15.13 2.09
N ASP A 113 5.01 -14.68 0.95
CA ASP A 113 5.72 -13.87 -0.03
C ASP A 113 5.44 -12.36 0.14
N ILE A 114 6.48 -11.55 -0.09
CA ILE A 114 6.36 -10.08 -0.14
C ILE A 114 6.12 -9.65 -1.57
N TYR A 115 5.20 -8.71 -1.74
CA TYR A 115 4.94 -8.03 -2.99
C TYR A 115 5.09 -6.53 -2.78
N THR A 116 5.68 -5.86 -3.76
CA THR A 116 5.91 -4.41 -3.75
C THR A 116 5.55 -3.82 -5.09
N TRP A 117 5.02 -2.60 -5.08
CA TRP A 117 4.70 -1.84 -6.28
C TRP A 117 4.61 -0.34 -6.00
N GLY A 118 4.49 0.46 -7.05
CA GLY A 118 4.50 1.92 -7.03
C GLY A 118 5.85 2.48 -7.51
N TRP A 119 6.23 3.62 -6.96
CA TRP A 119 7.47 4.31 -7.30
C TRP A 119 8.70 3.50 -6.84
N GLY A 120 9.61 3.24 -7.76
CA GLY A 120 10.83 2.44 -7.55
C GLY A 120 12.11 3.25 -7.32
N GLY A 121 12.07 4.57 -7.49
CA GLY A 121 13.26 5.41 -7.40
C GLY A 121 13.59 6.18 -8.67
N ALA A 122 12.94 5.85 -9.80
CA ALA A 122 13.19 6.50 -11.08
C ALA A 122 13.04 8.02 -10.98
N ASN A 123 14.05 8.75 -11.47
CA ASN A 123 14.18 10.22 -11.42
C ASN A 123 14.37 10.83 -10.02
N GLY A 124 14.50 9.99 -9.00
CA GLY A 124 14.78 10.36 -7.62
C GLY A 124 13.76 11.21 -6.89
N THR A 125 14.06 11.42 -5.60
CA THR A 125 13.13 12.02 -4.63
C THR A 125 13.21 13.55 -4.61
N PHE A 126 14.41 14.08 -4.85
CA PHE A 126 14.75 15.50 -4.84
C PHE A 126 15.57 15.82 -6.08
N PHE A 127 15.31 16.96 -6.71
CA PHE A 127 16.07 17.47 -7.86
C PHE A 127 17.47 17.99 -7.48
N GLU A 128 17.83 17.93 -6.19
CA GLU A 128 19.16 18.29 -5.71
C GLU A 128 20.09 17.07 -5.77
N GLU A 129 21.24 17.25 -6.40
CA GLU A 129 22.17 16.18 -6.74
C GLU A 129 22.59 15.36 -5.51
N GLY A 130 22.46 14.04 -5.60
CA GLY A 130 23.20 13.08 -4.76
C GLY A 130 22.41 12.32 -3.69
N HIS A 131 21.14 12.64 -3.44
CA HIS A 131 20.35 11.98 -2.38
C HIS A 131 19.03 11.37 -2.87
N SER A 132 19.05 10.73 -4.04
CA SER A 132 17.94 9.88 -4.45
C SER A 132 18.05 8.51 -3.77
N SER A 133 17.09 8.18 -2.92
CA SER A 133 16.87 6.78 -2.50
C SER A 133 16.02 6.07 -3.56
N GLY A 134 16.65 5.20 -4.35
CA GLY A 134 15.97 4.24 -5.23
C GLY A 134 16.10 2.81 -4.70
N GLY A 135 15.29 1.90 -5.25
CA GLY A 135 15.33 0.48 -4.89
C GLY A 135 14.45 0.09 -3.70
N GLN A 136 13.56 0.97 -3.22
CA GLN A 136 12.64 0.71 -2.12
C GLN A 136 11.67 -0.45 -2.37
N LEU A 137 11.50 -0.86 -3.63
CA LEU A 137 10.70 -2.04 -4.00
C LEU A 137 11.51 -3.34 -3.89
N GLY A 138 12.82 -3.29 -3.69
CA GLY A 138 13.63 -4.50 -3.47
C GLY A 138 13.83 -5.39 -4.70
N HIS A 139 13.49 -4.94 -5.90
CA HIS A 139 13.67 -5.71 -7.15
C HIS A 139 15.07 -5.59 -7.78
N GLY A 140 16.04 -5.01 -7.05
CA GLY A 140 17.41 -4.80 -7.54
C GLY A 140 17.55 -3.72 -8.62
N ASN A 141 16.53 -2.88 -8.79
CA ASN A 141 16.48 -1.78 -9.76
C ASN A 141 15.61 -0.63 -9.20
N ASP A 142 15.50 0.48 -9.95
CA ASP A 142 14.72 1.67 -9.58
C ASP A 142 13.43 1.85 -10.39
N VAL A 143 12.95 0.78 -11.04
CA VAL A 143 11.78 0.79 -11.93
C VAL A 143 10.48 0.92 -11.15
N ASP A 144 9.56 1.73 -11.67
CA ASP A 144 8.19 1.82 -11.15
C ASP A 144 7.34 0.63 -11.62
N TYR A 145 6.57 0.04 -10.72
CA TYR A 145 5.65 -1.06 -11.03
C TYR A 145 4.21 -0.64 -10.74
N CYS A 146 3.34 -0.70 -11.74
CA CYS A 146 1.92 -0.33 -11.57
C CYS A 146 1.02 -1.49 -11.13
N GLU A 147 1.59 -2.68 -10.99
CA GLU A 147 0.95 -3.91 -10.51
C GLU A 147 1.83 -4.54 -9.43
N PRO A 148 1.25 -5.29 -8.46
CA PRO A 148 2.04 -5.99 -7.46
C PRO A 148 3.08 -6.90 -8.11
N MET A 149 4.34 -6.77 -7.69
CA MET A 149 5.44 -7.62 -8.13
C MET A 149 6.06 -8.32 -6.93
N MET A 150 6.33 -9.63 -7.06
CA MET A 150 6.92 -10.42 -5.98
C MET A 150 8.40 -10.04 -5.79
N VAL A 151 8.81 -9.87 -4.53
CA VAL A 151 10.21 -9.69 -4.16
C VAL A 151 10.85 -11.06 -4.04
N GLU A 152 11.95 -11.29 -4.74
CA GLU A 152 12.70 -12.55 -4.64
C GLU A 152 13.42 -12.62 -3.29
N LEU A 153 12.83 -13.34 -2.35
CA LEU A 153 13.48 -13.68 -1.09
C LEU A 153 14.44 -14.85 -1.31
N GLY A 154 15.56 -14.86 -0.57
CA GLY A 154 16.47 -16.00 -0.56
C GLY A 154 15.78 -17.29 -0.09
N LYS A 155 16.44 -18.44 -0.29
CA LYS A 155 15.87 -19.75 0.06
C LYS A 155 15.41 -19.81 1.52
N ASN A 156 14.26 -20.44 1.74
CA ASN A 156 13.65 -20.72 3.04
C ASN A 156 13.27 -19.50 3.88
N ALA A 157 13.12 -18.32 3.27
CA ALA A 157 12.65 -17.13 3.98
C ALA A 157 11.14 -16.95 3.78
N SER A 158 10.42 -16.72 4.88
CA SER A 158 9.00 -16.35 4.87
C SER A 158 8.82 -14.98 5.53
N ALA A 159 7.97 -14.13 4.96
CA ALA A 159 7.70 -12.82 5.52
C ALA A 159 6.51 -12.86 6.49
N VAL A 160 6.71 -12.26 7.67
CA VAL A 160 5.67 -12.21 8.71
C VAL A 160 5.16 -10.79 8.97
N HIS A 161 5.97 -9.77 8.69
CA HIS A 161 5.57 -8.36 8.78
C HIS A 161 6.26 -7.52 7.72
N VAL A 162 5.58 -6.47 7.29
CA VAL A 162 6.10 -5.47 6.35
C VAL A 162 5.78 -4.06 6.85
N SER A 163 6.72 -3.14 6.67
CA SER A 163 6.60 -1.73 7.05
C SER A 163 7.25 -0.84 6.00
N CYS A 164 6.54 0.19 5.56
CA CYS A 164 6.99 1.15 4.57
C CYS A 164 7.15 2.51 5.23
N GLY A 165 8.32 3.11 5.08
CA GLY A 165 8.54 4.50 5.42
C GLY A 165 8.35 5.41 4.21
N PHE A 166 8.94 6.61 4.28
CA PHE A 166 8.86 7.57 3.19
C PHE A 166 9.40 6.98 1.87
N ASN A 167 10.65 6.49 1.88
CA ASN A 167 11.31 5.87 0.72
C ASN A 167 12.08 4.59 1.08
N HIS A 168 11.53 3.76 1.97
CA HIS A 168 12.12 2.47 2.29
C HIS A 168 11.03 1.46 2.64
N THR A 169 11.33 0.19 2.37
CA THR A 169 10.53 -0.96 2.81
C THR A 169 11.38 -1.80 3.74
N GLY A 170 10.85 -2.12 4.91
CA GLY A 170 11.42 -3.08 5.85
C GLY A 170 10.48 -4.27 6.00
N ALA A 171 11.03 -5.44 6.27
CA ALA A 171 10.27 -6.65 6.55
C ALA A 171 10.91 -7.47 7.65
N ILE A 172 10.10 -8.21 8.39
CA ILE A 172 10.55 -9.25 9.31
C ILE A 172 10.41 -10.58 8.58
N LEU A 173 11.52 -11.32 8.50
CA LEU A 173 11.59 -12.62 7.86
C LEU A 173 11.86 -13.70 8.90
N GLU A 174 11.21 -14.85 8.73
CA GLU A 174 11.54 -16.09 9.42
C GLU A 174 12.25 -17.03 8.45
N TYR A 175 13.14 -17.86 8.99
CA TYR A 175 13.87 -18.86 8.20
C TYR A 175 13.60 -20.24 8.75
N ALA A 176 13.20 -21.17 7.89
CA ALA A 176 13.13 -22.57 8.27
C ALA A 176 14.55 -23.11 8.50
N GLU A 177 14.79 -23.78 9.63
CA GLU A 177 16.01 -24.54 9.86
C GLU A 177 16.07 -25.70 8.85
N ASN A 178 17.21 -25.84 8.16
CA ASN A 178 17.47 -26.93 7.21
C ASN A 178 17.56 -28.28 7.91
#